data_AF-X1MDZ6-F1
#
_entry.id   AF-X1MDZ6-F1
#
_cell.length_a   1.000
_cell.length_b   1.000
_cell.length_c   1.000
_cell.angle_alpha   90.00
_cell.angle_beta   90.00
_cell.angle_gamma   90.00
#
_symmetry.space_group_name_H-M   'P 1'
#
loop_
_entity.id
_entity.type
_entity.pdbx_description
1 polymer ?
#
loop_
_entity_poly.entity_id
_entity_poly.type
_entity_poly.pdbx_seq_one_letter_code
_entity_poly.pdbx_strand_id
1 'polypeptide(L)'
;MMALLRKMSPVMTEEDLNRLWSKVVKGPGENDCWGWTDVLSKDGYAYLGVDGRKGGKLLVHRLLYELMIGPIPEGKELDHL
;
A
#
# COMPACT_ATOMS: atom_id res chain seq x y z
N MET A 1 -19.15 3.46 5.44
CA MET A 1 -17.80 3.05 4.99
C MET A 1 -16.90 2.64 6.18
N MET A 2 -17.40 1.86 7.16
CA MET A 2 -16.71 1.65 8.46
C MET A 2 -16.81 0.21 8.99
N ALA A 3 -16.71 -0.80 8.12
CA ALA A 3 -16.89 -2.20 8.55
C ALA A 3 -15.88 -3.22 7.99
N LEU A 4 -14.76 -2.78 7.39
CA LEU A 4 -13.77 -3.68 6.79
C LEU A 4 -12.34 -3.57 7.36
N LEU A 5 -12.15 -2.84 8.47
CA LEU A 5 -10.80 -2.60 9.04
C LEU A 5 -10.30 -3.72 9.98
N ARG A 6 -11.05 -4.80 10.21
CA ARG A 6 -10.84 -5.69 11.38
C ARG A 6 -9.86 -6.85 11.18
N LYS A 7 -9.13 -6.94 10.06
CA LYS A 7 -8.08 -7.96 9.85
C LYS A 7 -6.74 -7.43 9.31
N MET A 8 -6.46 -6.13 9.45
CA MET A 8 -5.14 -5.57 9.18
C MET A 8 -4.41 -5.31 10.51
N SER A 9 -3.47 -6.17 10.88
CA SER A 9 -2.55 -5.96 12.01
C SER A 9 -1.19 -5.42 11.50
N PRO A 10 -0.53 -4.41 12.13
CA PRO A 10 -1.01 -3.43 13.09
C PRO A 10 -1.32 -2.07 12.41
N VAL A 11 -2.56 -1.62 12.64
CA VAL A 11 -3.07 -0.24 12.68
C VAL A 11 -2.43 0.76 11.71
N MET A 12 -2.78 0.64 10.43
CA MET A 12 -2.67 1.78 9.52
C MET A 12 -3.67 2.85 9.93
N THR A 13 -3.21 4.08 10.12
CA THR A 13 -4.08 5.20 10.49
C THR A 13 -4.78 5.78 9.27
N GLU A 14 -5.83 6.58 9.47
CA GLU A 14 -6.46 7.35 8.39
C GLU A 14 -5.46 8.33 7.74
N GLU A 15 -4.55 8.90 8.53
CA GLU A 15 -3.47 9.73 8.02
C GLU A 15 -2.51 8.94 7.10
N ASP A 16 -2.17 7.71 7.47
CA ASP A 16 -1.34 6.83 6.64
C ASP A 16 -2.03 6.49 5.32
N LEU A 17 -3.35 6.22 5.36
CA LEU A 17 -4.15 6.01 4.14
C LEU A 17 -4.16 7.26 3.25
N ASN A 18 -4.35 8.44 3.84
CA ASN A 18 -4.32 9.70 3.09
C ASN A 18 -2.93 9.94 2.45
N ARG A 19 -1.85 9.62 3.17
CA ARG A 19 -0.47 9.72 2.66
C ARG A 19 -0.16 8.68 1.58
N LEU A 20 -0.76 7.49 1.66
CA LEU A 20 -0.67 6.48 0.62
C LEU A 20 -1.33 6.99 -0.65
N TRP A 21 -2.61 7.36 -0.57
CA TRP A 21 -3.40 7.73 -1.75
C TRP A 21 -2.97 9.05 -2.37
N SER A 22 -2.36 9.98 -1.61
CA SER A 22 -1.80 11.20 -2.18
C SER A 22 -0.56 10.97 -3.07
N LYS A 23 0.04 9.77 -3.02
CA LYS A 23 1.24 9.39 -3.78
C LYS A 23 0.95 8.39 -4.90
N VAL A 24 -0.30 7.96 -5.03
CA VAL A 24 -0.75 7.04 -6.07
C VAL A 24 -1.44 7.83 -7.18
N VAL A 25 -0.91 7.74 -8.39
CA VAL A 25 -1.51 8.33 -9.59
C VAL A 25 -2.07 7.21 -10.45
N LYS A 26 -3.38 7.22 -10.67
CA LYS A 26 -4.04 6.26 -11.57
C LYS A 26 -4.09 6.84 -12.98
N GLY A 27 -3.86 6.02 -14.00
CA GLY A 27 -4.12 6.42 -15.37
C GLY A 27 -5.63 6.62 -15.65
N PRO A 28 -5.98 7.28 -16.76
CA PRO A 28 -7.37 7.59 -17.12
C PRO A 28 -8.25 6.37 -17.43
N GLY A 29 -7.67 5.22 -17.81
CA GLY A 29 -8.38 3.98 -18.10
C GLY A 29 -8.42 3.00 -16.92
N GLU A 30 -9.41 2.10 -16.93
CA GLU A 30 -9.56 1.07 -15.89
C GLU A 30 -8.39 0.06 -15.85
N ASN A 31 -7.71 -0.12 -16.97
CA ASN A 31 -6.58 -1.04 -17.12
C ASN A 31 -5.22 -0.32 -17.10
N ASP A 32 -5.20 0.99 -16.85
CA ASP A 32 -3.95 1.73 -16.84
C ASP A 32 -3.13 1.44 -15.58
N CYS A 33 -1.81 1.55 -15.71
CA CYS A 33 -0.89 1.37 -14.60
C CYS A 33 -1.11 2.41 -13.50
N TRP A 34 -0.76 2.03 -12.26
CA TRP A 34 -0.79 2.93 -11.12
C TRP A 34 0.64 3.38 -10.81
N GLY A 35 0.89 4.67 -10.98
CA GLY A 35 2.18 5.29 -10.71
C GLY A 35 2.37 5.59 -9.23
N TRP A 36 3.60 5.40 -8.75
CA TRP A 36 4.05 5.89 -7.45
C TRP A 36 4.88 7.17 -7.65
N THR A 37 4.57 8.23 -6.91
CA THR A 37 5.18 9.56 -7.12
C THR A 37 6.27 9.93 -6.11
N ASP A 38 6.55 9.06 -5.14
CA ASP A 38 7.57 9.30 -4.12
C ASP A 38 8.82 8.45 -4.37
N VAL A 39 9.86 8.67 -3.56
CA VAL A 39 11.17 8.06 -3.70
C VAL A 39 11.08 6.52 -3.60
N LEU A 40 11.77 5.85 -4.51
CA LEU A 40 12.03 4.42 -4.46
C LEU A 40 13.32 4.16 -3.69
N SER A 41 13.38 3.02 -3.03
CA SER A 41 14.61 2.51 -2.44
C SER A 41 15.64 2.13 -3.52
N LYS A 42 16.87 1.79 -3.09
CA LYS A 42 17.96 1.42 -4.01
C LYS A 42 17.66 0.17 -4.85
N ASP A 43 16.84 -0.71 -4.31
CA ASP A 43 16.31 -1.94 -4.92
C ASP A 43 15.01 -1.70 -5.72
N GLY A 44 14.57 -0.45 -5.87
CA GLY A 44 13.44 -0.09 -6.73
C GLY A 44 12.05 -0.21 -6.09
N TYR A 45 11.97 -0.44 -4.77
CA TYR A 45 10.69 -0.60 -4.09
C TYR A 45 10.19 0.69 -3.43
N ALA A 46 8.87 0.88 -3.49
CA ALA A 46 8.17 1.91 -2.76
C ALA A 46 7.81 1.44 -1.35
N TYR A 47 8.06 2.29 -0.35
CA TYR A 47 7.74 2.03 1.05
C TYR A 47 6.88 3.15 1.64
N LEU A 48 5.90 2.77 2.46
CA LEU A 48 5.12 3.70 3.27
C LEU A 48 5.49 3.51 4.74
N GLY A 49 5.99 4.57 5.39
CA GLY A 49 6.12 4.59 6.84
C GLY A 49 4.76 4.82 7.50
N VAL A 50 4.39 3.95 8.44
CA VAL A 50 3.10 3.94 9.15
C VAL A 50 3.29 4.21 10.65
N ASP A 51 2.24 4.66 11.35
CA ASP A 51 2.26 4.92 12.80
C ASP A 51 3.46 5.79 13.27
N GLY A 52 3.79 6.81 12.45
CA GLY A 52 4.80 7.81 12.74
C GLY A 52 6.17 7.24 13.12
N ARG A 53 6.75 7.72 14.24
CA ARG A 53 8.08 7.29 14.73
C ARG A 53 8.08 5.91 15.41
N LYS A 54 6.90 5.38 15.73
CA LYS A 54 6.75 4.11 16.48
C LYS A 54 6.45 2.93 15.56
N GLY A 55 5.97 3.18 14.35
CA GLY A 55 5.66 2.13 13.40
C GLY A 55 6.79 1.73 12.47
N GLY A 56 6.44 0.85 11.53
CA GLY A 56 7.34 0.27 10.56
C GLY A 56 7.20 0.88 9.16
N LYS A 57 7.87 0.24 8.19
CA LYS A 57 7.69 0.51 6.76
C LYS A 57 6.98 -0.66 6.12
N LEU A 58 5.97 -0.38 5.30
CA LEU A 58 5.24 -1.37 4.53
C LEU A 58 5.55 -1.22 3.04
N LEU A 59 5.63 -2.34 2.32
CA LEU A 59 5.77 -2.35 0.87
C LEU A 59 4.47 -1.86 0.23
N VAL A 60 4.57 -0.81 -0.58
CA VAL A 60 3.40 -0.13 -1.15
C VAL A 60 2.60 -1.04 -2.08
N HIS A 61 3.26 -1.85 -2.91
CA HIS A 61 2.56 -2.73 -3.84
C HIS A 61 1.73 -3.80 -3.11
N ARG A 62 2.27 -4.41 -2.03
CA ARG A 62 1.54 -5.37 -1.19
C ARG A 62 0.38 -4.69 -0.48
N LEU A 63 0.63 -3.52 0.08
CA LEU A 63 -0.39 -2.75 0.78
C LEU A 63 -1.57 -2.40 -0.14
N LEU A 64 -1.29 -1.91 -1.35
CA LEU A 64 -2.33 -1.60 -2.34
C LEU A 64 -3.13 -2.84 -2.73
N TYR A 65 -2.47 -3.98 -2.95
CA TYR A 65 -3.16 -5.24 -3.21
C TYR A 65 -4.08 -5.63 -2.06
N GLU A 66 -3.59 -5.57 -0.82
CA GLU A 66 -4.39 -5.95 0.36
C GLU A 66 -5.59 -5.05 0.60
N LEU A 67 -5.44 -3.74 0.32
CA LEU A 67 -6.53 -2.78 0.41
C LEU A 67 -7.60 -2.97 -0.67
N MET A 68 -7.21 -3.39 -1.87
CA MET A 68 -8.10 -3.47 -3.04
C MET A 68 -8.72 -4.86 -3.24
N ILE A 69 -7.94 -5.91 -2.96
CA ILE A 69 -8.29 -7.30 -3.26
C ILE A 69 -8.49 -8.10 -1.96
N GLY A 70 -7.66 -7.85 -0.95
CA GLY A 70 -7.68 -8.56 0.32
C GLY A 70 -6.33 -9.22 0.67
N PRO A 71 -6.25 -9.90 1.82
CA PRO A 71 -4.99 -10.36 2.38
C PRO A 71 -4.21 -11.25 1.43
N ILE A 72 -2.90 -11.03 1.34
CA ILE A 72 -2.01 -11.94 0.60
C ILE A 72 -1.94 -13.25 1.41
N PRO A 73 -2.25 -14.41 0.82
CA PRO A 73 -2.18 -15.68 1.55
C PRO A 73 -0.77 -15.96 2.09
N GLU A 74 -0.71 -16.68 3.21
CA GLU A 74 0.56 -17.04 3.83
C GLU A 74 1.47 -17.82 2.86
N GLY A 75 2.75 -17.47 2.83
CA GLY A 75 3.73 -18.08 1.93
C GLY A 75 3.55 -17.72 0.45
N LYS A 76 2.67 -16.76 0.11
CA LYS A 76 2.52 -16.23 -1.24
C LYS A 76 3.11 -14.83 -1.35
N GLU A 77 3.60 -14.55 -2.55
CA GLU A 77 4.10 -13.24 -2.95
C GLU A 77 3.39 -12.82 -4.25
N LEU A 78 3.35 -11.52 -4.49
CA LEU A 78 2.79 -10.96 -5.71
C LEU A 78 3.83 -11.12 -6.84
N ASP A 79 3.34 -11.43 -8.04
CA ASP A 79 4.20 -11.50 -9.23
C ASP A 79 4.65 -10.08 -9.64
N HIS A 80 5.91 -9.94 -10.05
CA HIS A 80 6.59 -8.66 -10.28
C HIS A 80 6.56 -8.27 -11.78
N LEU A 81 5.36 -8.22 -12.38
CA LEU A 81 5.18 -7.92 -13.81
C LEU A 81 5.42 -6.45 -14.18
#